data_AF-A0A0F2S165-F1
#
_entry.id   AF-A0A0F2S165-F1
#
_cell.length_a   1.000
_cell.length_b   1.000
_cell.length_c   1.000
_cell.angle_alpha   90.00
_cell.angle_beta   90.00
_cell.angle_gamma   90.00
#
_symmetry.space_group_name_H-M   'P 1'
#
loop_
_entity.id
_entity.type
_entity.pdbx_description
1 polymer ?
#
loop_
_entity_poly.entity_id
_entity_poly.type
_entity_poly.pdbx_seq_one_letter_code
_entity_poly.pdbx_strand_id
1 'polypeptide(L)'
;MRQHDMRRHRQWMLFMLAGLLMLMARDASATDLHALWHERCQGCHGHAAAFARERSSLDEQRLGVFLRRHRGGLPENLAAGMAAMLAATAAAPDRFMQECRICHSRAADFARDHLAVRDDTLVGRYSGRDVAEFLDGHARLDADGAAFFTDQLRRIVGEVRFGE
;
A
#
# COMPACT_ATOMS: atom_id res chain seq x y z
N MET A 1 -10.25 5.73 -60.78
CA MET A 1 -11.19 5.93 -59.65
C MET A 1 -11.11 4.75 -58.66
N ARG A 2 -9.95 4.51 -57.99
CA ARG A 2 -9.74 3.39 -57.03
C ARG A 2 -8.72 3.63 -55.91
N GLN A 3 -7.86 4.67 -55.99
CA GLN A 3 -6.78 4.89 -55.02
C GLN A 3 -7.14 5.82 -53.84
N HIS A 4 -8.21 6.62 -53.94
CA HIS A 4 -8.64 7.50 -52.84
C HIS A 4 -9.36 6.76 -51.70
N ASP A 5 -9.85 5.54 -51.96
CA ASP A 5 -10.66 4.78 -51.01
C ASP A 5 -9.81 4.09 -49.93
N MET A 6 -8.67 3.52 -50.32
CA MET A 6 -7.79 2.77 -49.41
C MET A 6 -7.11 3.63 -48.33
N ARG A 7 -6.92 4.93 -48.56
CA ARG A 7 -6.34 5.84 -47.56
C ARG A 7 -7.30 6.14 -46.41
N ARG A 8 -8.61 6.22 -46.70
CA ARG A 8 -9.64 6.41 -45.66
C ARG A 8 -9.75 5.15 -44.80
N HIS A 9 -9.78 3.96 -45.40
CA HIS A 9 -9.83 2.71 -44.62
C HIS A 9 -8.62 2.51 -43.69
N ARG A 10 -7.40 2.87 -44.11
CA ARG A 10 -6.21 2.83 -43.24
C ARG A 10 -6.30 3.81 -42.07
N GLN A 11 -6.80 5.03 -42.29
CA GLN A 11 -7.01 5.99 -41.19
C GLN A 11 -8.08 5.50 -40.21
N TRP A 12 -9.21 4.97 -40.70
CA TRP A 12 -10.26 4.42 -39.85
C TRP A 12 -9.82 3.19 -39.05
N MET A 13 -9.01 2.29 -39.65
CA MET A 13 -8.42 1.15 -38.92
C MET A 13 -7.43 1.61 -37.84
N LEU A 14 -6.62 2.65 -38.10
CA LEU A 14 -5.69 3.19 -37.10
C LEU A 14 -6.41 3.88 -35.93
N PHE A 15 -7.51 4.60 -36.20
CA PHE A 15 -8.35 5.18 -35.15
C PHE A 15 -9.08 4.11 -34.31
N MET A 16 -9.56 3.04 -34.95
CA MET A 16 -10.14 1.88 -34.24
C MET A 16 -9.10 1.17 -33.34
N LEU A 17 -7.87 0.99 -33.83
CA LEU A 17 -6.80 0.34 -33.07
C LEU A 17 -6.38 1.18 -31.84
N ALA A 18 -6.28 2.51 -32.00
CA ALA A 18 -5.94 3.43 -30.92
C ALA A 18 -7.03 3.50 -29.85
N GLY A 19 -8.31 3.48 -30.25
CA GLY A 19 -9.44 3.41 -29.31
C GLY A 19 -9.48 2.11 -28.50
N LEU A 20 -9.09 0.98 -29.10
CA LEU A 20 -9.03 -0.32 -28.42
C LEU A 20 -7.87 -0.41 -27.42
N LEU A 21 -6.73 0.25 -27.68
CA LEU A 21 -5.60 0.33 -26.76
C LEU A 21 -5.89 1.19 -25.52
N MET A 22 -6.69 2.26 -25.64
CA MET A 22 -7.09 3.09 -24.48
C MET A 22 -8.05 2.38 -23.51
N LEU A 23 -8.87 1.45 -23.99
CA LEU A 23 -9.80 0.66 -23.15
C LEU A 23 -9.11 -0.39 -22.27
N MET A 24 -7.82 -0.68 -22.51
CA MET A 24 -7.05 -1.68 -21.76
C MET A 24 -6.20 -1.07 -20.64
N ALA A 25 -6.19 0.26 -20.48
CA ALA A 25 -5.70 0.90 -19.27
C ALA A 25 -6.74 0.73 -18.16
N ARG A 26 -6.85 -0.51 -17.66
CA ARG A 26 -7.47 -0.73 -16.35
C ARG A 26 -6.56 -0.07 -15.34
N ASP A 27 -7.07 0.92 -14.62
CA ASP A 27 -6.46 1.36 -13.37
C ASP A 27 -6.32 0.10 -12.50
N ALA A 28 -5.07 -0.28 -12.21
CA ALA A 28 -4.82 -1.27 -11.19
C ALA A 28 -5.33 -0.66 -9.89
N SER A 29 -6.49 -1.12 -9.41
CA SER A 29 -7.01 -0.66 -8.12
C SER A 29 -6.00 -1.05 -7.05
N ALA A 30 -5.55 -0.08 -6.25
CA ALA A 30 -4.74 -0.31 -5.06
C ALA A 30 -5.30 -1.48 -4.25
N THR A 31 -4.40 -2.37 -3.82
CA THR A 31 -4.74 -3.41 -2.87
C THR A 31 -4.32 -2.98 -1.48
N ASP A 32 -5.22 -3.08 -0.51
CA ASP A 32 -4.86 -2.91 0.88
C ASP A 32 -4.32 -4.23 1.45
N LEU A 33 -3.00 -4.28 1.71
CA LEU A 33 -2.34 -5.49 2.22
C LEU A 33 -2.78 -5.85 3.65
N HIS A 34 -3.11 -4.87 4.48
CA HIS A 34 -3.60 -5.09 5.84
C HIS A 34 -5.02 -5.66 5.83
N ALA A 35 -5.87 -5.15 4.93
CA ALA A 35 -7.21 -5.71 4.70
C ALA A 35 -7.14 -7.12 4.10
N LEU A 36 -6.24 -7.34 3.14
CA LEU A 36 -6.01 -8.65 2.53
C LEU A 36 -5.56 -9.69 3.58
N TRP A 37 -4.68 -9.30 4.51
CA TRP A 37 -4.30 -10.16 5.63
C TRP A 37 -5.52 -10.48 6.51
N HIS A 38 -6.31 -9.46 6.85
CA HIS A 38 -7.50 -9.63 7.68
C HIS A 38 -8.48 -10.64 7.06
N GLU A 39 -8.74 -10.51 5.76
CA GLU A 39 -9.66 -11.38 5.03
C GLU A 39 -9.13 -12.82 4.90
N ARG A 40 -7.86 -12.99 4.50
CA ARG A 40 -7.34 -14.30 4.06
C ARG A 40 -6.51 -15.03 5.10
N CYS A 41 -5.88 -14.32 6.03
CA CYS A 41 -4.83 -14.88 6.90
C CYS A 41 -5.22 -14.84 8.38
N GLN A 42 -5.96 -13.82 8.83
CA GLN A 42 -6.22 -13.59 10.24
C GLN A 42 -6.92 -14.76 10.93
N GLY A 43 -7.85 -15.44 10.25
CA GLY A 43 -8.61 -16.55 10.85
C GLY A 43 -7.74 -17.69 11.39
N CYS A 44 -6.53 -17.89 10.84
CA CYS A 44 -5.58 -18.91 11.31
C CYS A 44 -4.35 -18.32 12.01
N HIS A 45 -3.95 -17.10 11.68
CA HIS A 45 -2.68 -16.51 12.13
C HIS A 45 -2.83 -15.36 13.13
N GLY A 46 -4.05 -14.89 13.39
CA GLY A 46 -4.27 -13.70 14.21
C GLY A 46 -3.86 -12.41 13.50
N HIS A 47 -3.58 -11.37 14.28
CA HIS A 47 -3.29 -10.04 13.76
C HIS A 47 -1.91 -9.96 13.10
N ALA A 48 -1.78 -9.26 11.96
CA ALA A 48 -0.56 -9.18 11.16
C ALA A 48 0.66 -8.74 11.98
N ALA A 49 0.51 -7.68 12.78
CA ALA A 49 1.63 -7.15 13.57
C ALA A 49 2.09 -8.13 14.67
N ALA A 50 1.17 -8.85 15.32
CA ALA A 50 1.51 -9.85 16.32
C ALA A 50 2.25 -11.03 15.66
N PHE A 51 1.68 -11.53 14.56
CA PHE A 51 2.29 -12.61 13.78
C PHE A 51 3.70 -12.24 13.29
N ALA A 52 3.87 -11.05 12.71
CA ALA A 52 5.16 -10.59 12.20
C ALA A 52 6.24 -10.55 13.30
N ARG A 53 5.89 -10.03 14.48
CA ARG A 53 6.83 -9.93 15.62
C ARG A 53 7.17 -11.28 16.23
N GLU A 54 6.21 -12.19 16.35
CA GLU A 54 6.44 -13.56 16.81
C GLU A 54 7.31 -14.36 15.83
N ARG A 55 7.33 -13.96 14.56
CA ARG A 55 8.06 -14.63 13.48
C ARG A 55 9.14 -13.72 12.88
N SER A 56 9.84 -12.97 13.74
CA SER A 56 10.84 -11.97 13.34
C SER A 56 12.05 -12.51 12.56
N SER A 57 12.23 -13.84 12.50
CA SER A 57 13.28 -14.51 11.70
C SER A 57 12.82 -14.91 10.29
N LEU A 58 11.65 -14.46 9.84
CA LEU A 58 11.17 -14.75 8.48
C LEU A 58 12.01 -13.97 7.46
N ASP A 59 12.77 -14.72 6.68
CA ASP A 59 13.38 -14.22 5.45
C ASP A 59 12.28 -13.82 4.45
N GLU A 60 12.28 -12.55 4.05
CA GLU A 60 11.24 -11.95 3.21
C GLU A 60 11.06 -12.72 1.89
N GLN A 61 12.16 -13.09 1.23
CA GLN A 61 12.12 -13.80 -0.04
C GLN A 61 11.48 -15.19 0.12
N ARG A 62 11.90 -15.96 1.13
CA ARG A 62 11.32 -17.26 1.44
C ARG A 62 9.84 -17.14 1.81
N LEU A 63 9.47 -16.10 2.56
CA LEU A 63 8.08 -15.83 2.91
C LEU A 63 7.25 -15.53 1.66
N GLY A 64 7.76 -14.71 0.74
CA GLY A 64 7.12 -14.46 -0.55
C GLY A 64 6.90 -15.74 -1.36
N VAL A 65 7.91 -16.62 -1.43
CA VAL A 65 7.79 -17.93 -2.10
C VAL A 65 6.72 -18.80 -1.44
N PHE A 66 6.66 -18.81 -0.10
CA PHE A 66 5.69 -19.56 0.66
C PHE A 66 4.26 -19.06 0.42
N LEU A 67 4.05 -17.74 0.47
CA LEU A 67 2.73 -17.11 0.29
C LEU A 67 2.13 -17.37 -1.10
N ARG A 68 2.93 -17.60 -2.14
CA ARG A 68 2.44 -18.00 -3.46
C ARG A 68 1.80 -19.39 -3.50
N ARG A 69 2.03 -20.23 -2.48
CA ARG A 69 1.56 -21.63 -2.44
C ARG A 69 0.63 -21.92 -1.28
N HIS A 70 0.76 -21.19 -0.18
CA HIS A 70 0.00 -21.43 1.04
C HIS A 70 -1.50 -21.13 0.85
N ARG A 71 -2.37 -22.09 1.18
CA ARG A 71 -3.85 -21.97 1.17
C ARG A 71 -4.41 -21.27 -0.08
N GLY A 72 -4.10 -21.82 -1.26
CA GLY A 72 -4.58 -21.29 -2.54
C GLY A 72 -3.75 -20.15 -3.12
N GLY A 73 -2.73 -19.69 -2.40
CA GLY A 73 -1.71 -18.77 -2.91
C GLY A 73 -2.16 -17.33 -3.06
N LEU A 74 -1.18 -16.43 -3.00
CA LEU A 74 -1.28 -15.05 -3.48
C LEU A 74 -0.60 -14.92 -4.86
N PRO A 75 -1.09 -14.03 -5.75
CA PRO A 75 -0.34 -13.57 -6.91
C PRO A 75 1.06 -13.08 -6.53
N GLU A 76 2.02 -13.18 -7.45
CA GLU A 76 3.43 -12.91 -7.16
C GLU A 76 3.69 -11.53 -6.55
N ASN A 77 3.09 -10.49 -7.13
CA ASN A 77 3.19 -9.11 -6.62
C ASN A 77 2.60 -8.96 -5.21
N LEU A 78 1.44 -9.55 -4.94
CA LEU A 78 0.80 -9.50 -3.62
C LEU A 78 1.56 -10.34 -2.58
N ALA A 79 2.13 -11.47 -2.99
CA ALA A 79 2.97 -12.29 -2.12
C ALA A 79 4.23 -11.53 -1.71
N ALA A 80 4.89 -10.84 -2.65
CA ALA A 80 6.04 -10.00 -2.38
C ALA A 80 5.68 -8.81 -1.48
N GLY A 81 4.62 -8.06 -1.81
CA GLY A 81 4.15 -6.93 -0.99
C GLY A 81 3.77 -7.34 0.44
N MET A 82 3.03 -8.44 0.59
CA MET A 82 2.67 -8.99 1.89
C MET A 82 3.91 -9.41 2.70
N ALA A 83 4.89 -10.04 2.06
CA ALA A 83 6.13 -10.43 2.72
C ALA A 83 6.92 -9.20 3.21
N ALA A 84 7.07 -8.18 2.36
CA ALA A 84 7.73 -6.92 2.70
C ALA A 84 7.01 -6.19 3.85
N MET A 85 5.68 -6.10 3.81
CA MET A 85 4.87 -5.52 4.88
C MET A 85 5.12 -6.21 6.23
N LEU A 86 5.13 -7.55 6.25
CA LEU A 86 5.36 -8.34 7.47
C LEU A 86 6.80 -8.19 7.97
N ALA A 87 7.79 -8.25 7.08
CA ALA A 87 9.20 -8.07 7.43
C ALA A 87 9.46 -6.68 8.03
N ALA A 88 8.95 -5.61 7.39
CA ALA A 88 9.09 -4.26 7.88
C ALA A 88 8.33 -4.03 9.21
N THR A 89 7.18 -4.69 9.40
CA THR A 89 6.45 -4.66 10.70
C THR A 89 7.22 -5.38 11.80
N ALA A 90 7.89 -6.50 11.50
CA ALA A 90 8.72 -7.22 12.46
C ALA A 90 9.95 -6.41 12.89
N ALA A 91 10.57 -5.69 11.95
CA ALA A 91 11.76 -4.88 12.20
C ALA A 91 11.48 -3.55 12.91
N ALA A 92 10.29 -2.96 12.71
CA ALA A 92 9.97 -1.65 13.26
C ALA A 92 9.55 -1.71 14.75
N PRO A 93 9.99 -0.78 15.62
CA PRO A 93 9.47 -0.64 16.97
C PRO A 93 7.94 -0.46 17.01
N ASP A 94 7.27 -1.00 18.04
CA ASP A 94 5.80 -0.91 18.19
C ASP A 94 5.31 0.44 18.77
N ARG A 95 6.00 1.53 18.42
CA ARG A 95 5.80 2.85 19.02
C ARG A 95 4.40 3.40 18.77
N PHE A 96 3.78 3.18 17.61
CA PHE A 96 2.43 3.68 17.35
C PHE A 96 1.40 3.08 18.31
N MET A 97 1.48 1.77 18.54
CA MET A 97 0.60 1.11 19.52
C MET A 97 0.90 1.54 20.96
N GLN A 98 2.13 1.91 21.28
CA GLN A 98 2.51 2.33 22.63
C GLN A 98 2.16 3.79 22.92
N GLU A 99 2.36 4.68 21.94
CA GLU A 99 2.32 6.13 22.11
C GLU A 99 1.05 6.77 21.52
N CYS A 100 0.47 6.20 20.45
CA CYS A 100 -0.61 6.86 19.69
C CYS A 100 -2.00 6.23 19.93
N ARG A 101 -2.09 4.99 20.43
CA ARG A 101 -3.36 4.23 20.55
C ARG A 101 -4.40 4.83 21.50
N ILE A 102 -4.00 5.78 22.33
CA ILE A 102 -4.91 6.45 23.27
C ILE A 102 -5.90 7.36 22.52
N CYS A 103 -5.49 7.91 21.38
CA CYS A 103 -6.31 8.79 20.55
C CYS A 103 -6.64 8.18 19.18
N HIS A 104 -5.82 7.25 18.70
CA HIS A 104 -5.97 6.64 17.38
C HIS A 104 -6.28 5.14 17.47
N SER A 105 -6.89 4.61 16.40
CA SER A 105 -7.04 3.18 16.18
C SER A 105 -5.68 2.57 15.78
N ARG A 106 -5.67 1.55 14.92
CA ARG A 106 -4.41 0.96 14.43
C ARG A 106 -3.80 1.87 13.36
N ALA A 107 -2.48 1.81 13.22
CA ALA A 107 -1.77 2.61 12.22
C ALA A 107 -2.29 2.41 10.80
N ALA A 108 -2.59 1.17 10.40
CA ALA A 108 -3.15 0.88 9.07
C ALA A 108 -4.55 1.46 8.87
N ASP A 109 -5.41 1.40 9.90
CA ASP A 109 -6.75 1.99 9.85
C ASP A 109 -6.67 3.52 9.74
N PHE A 110 -5.82 4.13 10.57
CA PHE A 110 -5.57 5.56 10.52
C PHE A 110 -5.01 6.01 9.16
N ALA A 111 -4.03 5.29 8.63
CA ALA A 111 -3.41 5.59 7.34
C ALA A 111 -4.39 5.47 6.17
N ARG A 112 -5.23 4.43 6.18
CA ARG A 112 -6.29 4.23 5.19
C ARG A 112 -7.28 5.38 5.22
N ASP A 113 -7.78 5.73 6.39
CA ASP A 113 -8.95 6.60 6.49
C ASP A 113 -8.57 8.09 6.42
N HIS A 114 -7.37 8.45 6.91
CA HIS A 114 -7.03 9.85 7.18
C HIS A 114 -5.79 10.37 6.45
N LEU A 115 -4.96 9.52 5.83
CA LEU A 115 -3.70 9.95 5.21
C LEU A 115 -3.71 9.76 3.69
N ALA A 116 -2.90 10.55 3.00
CA ALA A 116 -2.59 10.41 1.58
C ALA A 116 -1.16 10.88 1.31
N VAL A 117 -0.57 10.43 0.20
CA VAL A 117 0.65 11.04 -0.35
C VAL A 117 0.22 11.94 -1.51
N ARG A 118 0.68 13.20 -1.51
CA ARG A 118 0.48 14.17 -2.61
C ARG A 118 1.81 14.87 -2.87
N ASP A 119 2.26 14.87 -4.11
CA ASP A 119 3.54 15.48 -4.50
C ASP A 119 4.71 15.03 -3.61
N ASP A 120 4.78 13.71 -3.38
CA ASP A 120 5.75 13.07 -2.49
C ASP A 120 5.74 13.56 -1.03
N THR A 121 4.65 14.21 -0.59
CA THR A 121 4.44 14.66 0.80
C THR A 121 3.33 13.85 1.46
N LEU A 122 3.57 13.36 2.68
CA LEU A 122 2.54 12.72 3.50
C LEU A 122 1.63 13.81 4.09
N VAL A 123 0.35 13.80 3.71
CA VAL A 123 -0.63 14.81 4.11
C VAL A 123 -1.87 14.18 4.74
N GLY A 124 -2.57 14.96 5.55
CA GLY A 124 -3.94 14.64 5.94
C GLY A 124 -4.86 14.63 4.72
N ARG A 125 -5.57 13.53 4.50
CA ARG A 125 -6.45 13.30 3.33
C ARG A 125 -7.47 14.44 3.15
N TYR A 126 -8.10 14.84 4.26
CA TYR A 126 -9.18 15.84 4.25
C TYR A 126 -8.70 17.27 4.48
N SER A 127 -7.64 17.45 5.28
CA SER A 127 -7.12 18.79 5.60
C SER A 127 -6.10 19.29 4.58
N GLY A 128 -5.41 18.41 3.87
CA GLY A 128 -4.25 18.73 3.04
C GLY A 128 -3.01 19.17 3.84
N ARG A 129 -3.07 19.16 5.17
CA ARG A 129 -1.95 19.58 6.03
C ARG A 129 -0.81 18.56 5.97
N ASP A 130 0.42 19.06 5.91
CA ASP A 130 1.64 18.27 6.04
C ASP A 130 1.67 17.53 7.39
N VAL A 131 1.93 16.22 7.35
CA VAL A 131 1.96 15.38 8.57
C VAL A 131 3.21 15.64 9.41
N ALA A 132 4.37 15.86 8.81
CA ALA A 132 5.59 16.15 9.56
C ALA A 132 5.46 17.46 10.34
N GLU A 133 4.91 18.51 9.69
CA GLU A 133 4.63 19.79 10.33
C GLU A 133 3.52 19.67 11.39
N PHE A 134 2.52 18.81 11.18
CA PHE A 134 1.48 18.55 12.18
C PHE A 134 2.02 17.82 13.41
N LEU A 135 2.95 16.89 13.20
CA LEU A 135 3.51 16.08 14.27
C LEU A 135 4.47 16.86 15.17
N ASP A 136 5.05 17.95 14.67
CA ASP A 136 5.82 18.87 15.51
C ASP A 136 4.94 19.43 16.65
N GLY A 137 5.25 19.01 17.88
CA GLY A 137 4.47 19.32 19.08
C GLY A 137 3.22 18.46 19.31
N HIS A 138 2.82 17.59 18.36
CA HIS A 138 1.74 16.63 18.59
C HIS A 138 2.18 15.59 19.63
N ALA A 139 1.33 15.29 20.61
CA ALA A 139 1.62 14.31 21.67
C ALA A 139 2.97 14.52 22.39
N ARG A 140 3.51 15.76 22.39
CA ARG A 140 4.84 16.10 22.93
C ARG A 140 5.99 15.34 22.25
N LEU A 141 5.82 14.97 20.98
CA LEU A 141 6.90 14.45 20.17
C LEU A 141 7.98 15.51 19.96
N ASP A 142 9.23 15.08 20.02
CA ASP A 142 10.37 15.84 19.51
C ASP A 142 10.51 15.64 17.99
N ALA A 143 11.50 16.31 17.39
CA ALA A 143 11.73 16.24 15.95
C ALA A 143 12.02 14.80 15.48
N ASP A 144 12.78 14.02 16.26
CA ASP A 144 13.12 12.64 15.94
C ASP A 144 11.89 11.73 16.01
N GLY A 145 11.01 11.94 17.00
CA GLY A 145 9.72 11.27 17.10
C GLY A 145 8.80 11.59 15.94
N ALA A 146 8.68 12.87 15.58
CA ALA A 146 7.87 13.31 14.45
C ALA A 146 8.36 12.70 13.12
N ALA A 147 9.68 12.69 12.90
CA ALA A 147 10.30 12.05 11.73
C ALA A 147 10.01 10.54 11.70
N PHE A 148 10.21 9.84 12.82
CA PHE A 148 9.93 8.40 12.93
C PHE A 148 8.48 8.07 12.55
N PHE A 149 7.51 8.80 13.09
CA PHE A 149 6.10 8.53 12.81
C PHE A 149 5.71 8.91 11.38
N THR A 150 6.30 9.97 10.83
CA THR A 150 6.09 10.36 9.43
C THR A 150 6.55 9.24 8.49
N ASP A 151 7.75 8.70 8.69
CA ASP A 151 8.28 7.61 7.88
C ASP A 151 7.48 6.32 8.03
N GLN A 152 7.13 5.97 9.27
CA GLN A 152 6.31 4.80 9.54
C GLN A 152 4.93 4.90 8.87
N LEU A 153 4.25 6.04 9.01
CA LEU A 153 2.93 6.25 8.43
C LEU A 153 2.99 6.33 6.90
N ARG A 154 4.03 6.94 6.32
CA ARG A 154 4.24 6.96 4.86
C ARG A 154 4.36 5.55 4.30
N ARG A 155 5.18 4.69 4.92
CA ARG A 155 5.30 3.28 4.54
C ARG A 155 3.93 2.59 4.59
N ILE A 156 3.20 2.74 5.69
CA ILE A 156 1.89 2.10 5.88
C ILE A 156 0.86 2.62 4.86
N VAL A 157 0.92 3.89 4.48
CA VAL A 157 0.09 4.45 3.40
C VAL A 157 0.32 3.71 2.08
N GLY A 158 1.58 3.38 1.76
CA GLY A 158 1.90 2.56 0.59
C GLY A 158 1.42 1.11 0.70
N GLU A 159 1.38 0.54 1.91
CA GLU A 159 0.87 -0.82 2.15
C GLU A 159 -0.66 -0.92 2.04
N VAL A 160 -1.40 0.11 2.44
CA VAL A 160 -2.87 0.16 2.29
C VAL A 160 -3.31 0.57 0.87
N ARG A 161 -2.38 1.01 0.03
CA ARG A 161 -2.59 1.40 -1.37
C ARG A 161 -1.62 0.69 -2.31
N PHE A 162 -1.32 -0.57 -2.03
CA PHE A 162 -0.27 -1.28 -2.74
C PHE A 162 -0.63 -1.45 -4.23
N GLY A 163 0.27 -1.01 -5.11
CA GLY A 163 0.10 -1.10 -6.56
C GLY A 163 -0.46 0.15 -7.24
N GLU A 164 -0.70 1.24 -6.47
CA GLU A 164 -0.83 2.60 -7.00
C GLU A 164 0.52 3.21 -7.41
#